data_AF-A0A380FJ68-F1
#
_entry.id   AF-A0A380FJ68-F1
#
_cell.length_a   1.000
_cell.length_b   1.000
_cell.length_c   1.000
_cell.angle_alpha   90.00
_cell.angle_beta   90.00
_cell.angle_gamma   90.00
#
_symmetry.space_group_name_H-M   'P 1'
#
loop_
_entity.id
_entity.type
_entity.pdbx_description
1 polymer ?
#
loop_
_entity_poly.entity_id
_entity_poly.type
_entity_poly.pdbx_seq_one_letter_code
_entity_poly.pdbx_strand_id
1 'polypeptide(L)'
;MIKTIFPGIQGGPLEHVIAAKAIAFGEALQDDFKTYQQQVVKNAKTLAETLINEGFKVVSGGTDNHLVSLNVKDSVGITGKVAEENIRCYWYYL
;
A
#
# COMPACT_ATOMS: atom_id res chain seq x y z
N MET A 1 25.74 -6.91 -12.47
CA MET A 1 24.60 -5.98 -12.28
C MET A 1 24.63 -4.80 -13.24
N ILE A 2 25.61 -3.88 -13.19
CA ILE A 2 25.61 -2.68 -14.05
C ILE A 2 25.54 -3.02 -15.56
N LYS A 3 26.35 -4.00 -16.02
CA LYS A 3 26.32 -4.47 -17.42
C LYS A 3 24.99 -5.10 -17.86
N THR A 4 24.22 -5.64 -16.91
CA THR A 4 22.89 -6.21 -17.19
C THR A 4 21.87 -5.09 -17.41
N ILE A 5 21.99 -3.99 -16.65
CA ILE A 5 21.10 -2.84 -16.76
C ILE A 5 21.44 -2.02 -18.01
N PHE A 6 22.70 -1.62 -18.18
CA PHE A 6 23.17 -0.89 -19.34
C PHE A 6 24.45 -1.54 -19.90
N PRO A 7 24.52 -1.86 -21.21
CA PRO A 7 23.53 -1.61 -22.27
C PRO A 7 22.46 -2.72 -22.41
N GLY A 8 22.30 -3.60 -21.41
CA GLY A 8 21.49 -4.82 -21.54
C GLY A 8 19.98 -4.59 -21.71
N ILE A 9 19.31 -4.01 -20.71
CA ILE A 9 17.83 -3.84 -20.70
C ILE A 9 17.37 -2.39 -20.80
N GLN A 10 18.26 -1.43 -20.52
CA GLN A 10 17.98 0.00 -20.54
C GLN A 10 18.97 0.74 -21.43
N GLY A 11 18.50 1.85 -21.99
CA GLY A 11 19.31 2.83 -22.70
C GLY A 11 19.77 3.96 -21.77
N GLY A 12 19.50 5.21 -22.12
CA GLY A 12 19.86 6.36 -21.30
C GLY A 12 19.14 6.39 -19.93
N PRO A 13 19.82 6.83 -18.85
CA PRO A 13 19.21 6.99 -17.54
C PRO A 13 18.14 8.10 -17.53
N LEU A 14 17.12 7.94 -16.69
CA LEU A 14 16.11 8.98 -16.43
C LEU A 14 16.60 9.88 -15.30
N GLU A 15 17.53 10.79 -15.61
CA GLU A 15 18.22 11.61 -14.60
C GLU A 15 17.28 12.44 -13.71
N HIS A 16 16.16 12.92 -14.27
CA HIS A 16 15.12 13.63 -13.50
C HIS A 16 14.45 12.73 -12.45
N VAL A 17 14.26 11.43 -12.73
CA VAL A 17 13.75 10.46 -11.76
C VAL A 17 14.82 10.09 -10.73
N ILE A 18 16.08 10.00 -11.14
CA ILE A 18 17.20 9.74 -10.22
C ILE A 18 17.33 10.89 -9.21
N ALA A 19 17.25 12.14 -9.68
CA ALA A 19 17.25 13.31 -8.81
C ALA A 19 16.05 13.31 -7.85
N ALA A 20 14.84 13.01 -8.32
CA ALA A 20 13.66 12.91 -7.46
C ALA A 20 13.81 11.83 -6.37
N LYS A 21 14.40 10.68 -6.70
CA LYS A 21 14.70 9.61 -5.73
C LYS A 21 15.74 10.03 -4.70
N ALA A 22 16.74 10.82 -5.08
CA ALA A 22 17.73 11.33 -4.15
C ALA A 22 17.07 12.24 -3.09
N ILE A 23 16.14 13.10 -3.50
CA ILE A 23 15.34 13.92 -2.57
C ILE A 23 14.47 13.04 -1.68
N ALA A 24 13.72 12.08 -2.24
CA ALA A 24 12.88 11.18 -1.46
C ALA A 24 13.67 10.33 -0.44
N PHE A 25 14.90 9.93 -0.78
CA PHE A 25 15.79 9.26 0.18
C PHE A 25 16.30 10.20 1.27
N GLY A 26 16.54 11.47 0.96
CA GLY A 26 16.85 12.50 1.95
C GLY A 26 15.70 12.70 2.95
N GLU A 27 14.45 12.73 2.48
CA GLU A 27 13.25 12.77 3.32
C GLU A 27 13.10 11.50 4.16
N ALA A 28 13.32 10.33 3.57
CA ALA A 28 13.23 9.05 4.28
C ALA A 28 14.25 8.87 5.42
N LEU A 29 15.34 9.64 5.40
CA LEU A 29 16.37 9.66 6.45
C LEU A 29 16.03 10.63 7.61
N GLN A 30 14.98 11.44 7.48
CA GLN A 30 14.56 12.33 8.57
C GLN A 30 13.84 11.56 9.69
N ASP A 31 13.98 12.01 10.93
CA ASP A 31 13.39 11.34 12.10
C ASP A 31 11.84 11.33 12.06
N ASP A 32 11.24 12.38 11.49
CA ASP A 32 9.77 12.48 11.33
C ASP A 32 9.23 11.41 10.38
N PHE A 33 9.99 11.01 9.36
CA PHE A 33 9.62 9.91 8.47
C PHE A 33 9.51 8.59 9.23
N LYS A 34 10.38 8.34 10.22
CA LYS A 34 10.26 7.16 11.09
C LYS A 34 8.97 7.18 11.91
N THR A 35 8.61 8.33 12.48
CA THR A 35 7.33 8.51 13.19
C THR A 35 6.15 8.30 12.25
N TYR A 36 6.21 8.81 11.03
CA TYR A 36 5.20 8.59 10.00
C TYR A 36 5.02 7.10 9.67
N GLN A 37 6.11 6.36 9.45
CA GLN A 37 6.05 4.92 9.16
C GLN A 37 5.45 4.11 10.33
N GLN A 38 5.76 4.47 11.57
CA GLN A 38 5.13 3.87 12.75
C GLN A 38 3.62 4.13 12.77
N GLN A 39 3.19 5.33 12.41
CA GLN A 39 1.77 5.68 12.33
C GLN A 39 1.06 4.91 11.21
N VAL A 40 1.71 4.65 10.07
CA VAL A 40 1.16 3.82 8.98
C VAL A 40 0.84 2.42 9.48
N VAL A 41 1.78 1.76 10.16
CA VAL A 41 1.56 0.41 10.71
C VAL A 41 0.49 0.42 11.80
N LYS A 42 0.50 1.42 12.69
CA LYS A 42 -0.54 1.59 13.72
C LYS A 42 -1.93 1.73 13.09
N ASN A 43 -2.07 2.56 12.07
CA ASN A 43 -3.33 2.75 11.35
C ASN A 43 -3.80 1.47 10.69
N ALA A 44 -2.91 0.71 10.05
CA ALA A 44 -3.25 -0.55 9.41
C ALA A 44 -3.73 -1.60 10.43
N LYS A 45 -3.10 -1.67 11.61
CA LYS A 45 -3.55 -2.53 12.73
C LYS A 45 -4.94 -2.16 13.21
N THR A 46 -5.17 -0.87 13.49
CA THR A 46 -6.49 -0.39 13.92
C THR A 46 -7.56 -0.62 12.84
N LEU A 47 -7.23 -0.46 11.56
CA LEU A 47 -8.15 -0.76 10.46
C LEU A 47 -8.52 -2.25 10.43
N ALA A 48 -7.53 -3.14 10.54
CA ALA A 48 -7.77 -4.58 10.57
C ALA A 48 -8.65 -4.99 11.76
N GLU A 49 -8.35 -4.51 12.97
CA GLU A 49 -9.12 -4.78 14.18
C GLU A 49 -10.57 -4.29 14.04
N THR A 50 -10.76 -3.07 13.55
CA THR A 50 -12.09 -2.50 13.32
C THR A 50 -12.88 -3.35 12.32
N LEU A 51 -12.28 -3.72 11.19
CA LEU A 51 -12.95 -4.53 10.18
C LEU A 51 -13.32 -5.93 10.71
N ILE A 52 -12.46 -6.55 11.53
CA ILE A 52 -12.76 -7.83 12.18
C ILE A 52 -13.96 -7.68 13.12
N ASN A 53 -14.01 -6.60 13.91
CA ASN A 53 -15.13 -6.32 14.82
C ASN A 53 -16.45 -6.09 14.06
N GLU A 54 -16.39 -5.52 12.86
CA GLU A 54 -17.53 -5.36 11.94
C GLU A 54 -17.88 -6.65 11.17
N GLY A 55 -17.23 -7.77 11.48
CA GLY A 55 -17.55 -9.09 10.90
C GLY A 55 -16.83 -9.40 9.58
N PHE A 56 -15.89 -8.57 9.14
CA PHE A 56 -15.07 -8.89 7.97
C PHE A 56 -13.96 -9.88 8.30
N LYS A 57 -13.75 -10.82 7.38
CA LYS A 57 -12.69 -11.82 7.46
C LYS A 57 -11.39 -11.26 6.87
N VAL A 58 -10.49 -10.81 7.75
CA VAL A 58 -9.09 -10.50 7.39
C VAL A 58 -8.34 -11.82 7.15
N VAL A 59 -7.64 -11.95 6.01
CA VAL A 59 -7.06 -13.22 5.53
C VAL A 59 -6.13 -13.86 6.56
N SER A 60 -5.28 -13.07 7.22
CA SER A 60 -4.34 -13.50 8.26
C SER A 60 -4.83 -13.26 9.69
N GLY A 61 -6.06 -12.79 9.88
CA GLY A 61 -6.58 -12.38 11.20
C GLY A 61 -6.02 -11.08 11.76
N GLY A 62 -5.24 -10.33 10.97
CA GLY A 62 -4.61 -9.06 11.35
C GLY A 62 -3.60 -8.60 10.30
N THR A 63 -2.76 -7.61 10.64
CA THR A 63 -1.62 -7.19 9.81
C THR A 63 -0.46 -6.71 10.67
N ASP A 64 0.77 -6.92 10.21
CA ASP A 64 1.99 -6.40 10.81
C ASP A 64 2.72 -5.40 9.90
N ASN A 65 2.07 -4.98 8.80
CA ASN A 65 2.63 -4.05 7.83
C ASN A 65 1.63 -2.94 7.48
N HIS A 66 1.74 -2.36 6.29
CA HIS A 66 1.02 -1.17 5.86
C HIS A 66 -0.31 -1.47 5.14
N LEU A 67 -0.70 -2.74 4.96
CA LEU A 67 -1.91 -3.12 4.22
C LEU A 67 -2.75 -4.15 4.98
N VAL A 68 -4.03 -4.26 4.62
CA VAL A 68 -4.98 -5.24 5.14
C VAL A 68 -5.57 -6.01 3.95
N SER A 69 -5.55 -7.34 4.01
CA SER A 69 -6.15 -8.20 2.98
C SER A 69 -7.47 -8.78 3.47
N LEU A 70 -8.55 -8.53 2.73
CA LEU A 70 -9.91 -8.92 3.09
C LEU A 70 -10.44 -10.03 2.18
N ASN A 71 -11.05 -11.04 2.79
CA ASN A 71 -11.85 -12.02 2.07
C ASN A 71 -13.30 -11.52 1.96
N VAL A 72 -13.56 -10.72 0.92
CA VAL A 72 -14.90 -10.17 0.65
C VAL A 72 -15.91 -11.24 0.22
N LYS A 73 -15.45 -12.39 -0.27
CA LYS A 73 -16.35 -13.47 -0.69
C LYS A 73 -17.03 -14.11 0.51
N ASP A 74 -16.26 -14.45 1.54
CA ASP A 74 -16.79 -15.02 2.78
C ASP A 74 -17.46 -13.95 3.65
N SER A 75 -16.98 -12.70 3.60
CA SER A 75 -17.52 -11.63 4.46
C SER A 75 -18.86 -11.10 3.97
N VAL A 76 -19.03 -10.89 2.65
CA VAL A 76 -20.21 -10.21 2.09
C VAL A 76 -20.73 -10.83 0.78
N GLY A 77 -20.23 -12.01 0.38
CA GLY A 77 -20.77 -12.78 -0.74
C GLY A 77 -20.34 -12.33 -2.15
N ILE A 78 -19.59 -11.24 -2.28
CA ILE A 78 -19.19 -10.65 -3.57
C ILE A 78 -17.75 -11.01 -3.97
N THR A 79 -17.38 -10.74 -5.22
CA THR A 79 -15.98 -10.89 -5.68
C THR A 79 -15.18 -9.62 -5.39
N GLY A 80 -13.84 -9.73 -5.36
CA GLY A 80 -12.97 -8.55 -5.20
C GLY A 80 -13.20 -7.47 -6.26
N LYS A 81 -13.54 -7.85 -7.49
CA LYS A 81 -13.87 -6.92 -8.57
C LYS A 81 -15.12 -6.09 -8.25
N VAL A 82 -16.19 -6.75 -7.78
CA VAL A 82 -17.44 -6.06 -7.41
C VAL A 82 -17.22 -5.17 -6.19
N ALA A 83 -16.42 -5.61 -5.22
CA ALA A 83 -16.07 -4.80 -4.06
C ALA A 83 -15.34 -3.51 -4.44
N GLU A 84 -14.31 -3.60 -5.29
CA GLU A 84 -13.57 -2.43 -5.81
C GLU A 84 -14.50 -1.47 -6.56
N GLU A 85 -15.34 -1.99 -7.45
CA GLU A 85 -16.28 -1.18 -8.23
C GLU A 85 -17.28 -0.44 -7.33
N ASN A 86 -17.84 -1.11 -6.32
CA ASN A 86 -18.78 -0.49 -5.38
C ASN A 86 -18.13 0.65 -4.57
N ILE A 87 -16.91 0.44 -4.05
CA ILE A 87 -16.18 1.46 -3.29
C ILE A 87 -15.83 2.65 -4.18
N ARG A 88 -15.36 2.39 -5.41
CA ARG A 88 -15.03 3.42 -6.39
C ARG A 88 -16.26 4.24 -6.76
N CYS A 89 -17.38 3.59 -7.05
CA CYS A 89 -18.63 4.28 -7.40
C CYS A 89 -19.14 5.12 -6.23
N TYR A 90 -19.08 4.61 -5.00
CA TYR A 90 -19.49 5.37 -3.81
C TYR A 90 -18.72 6.69 -3.68
N TRP A 91 -17.41 6.70 -3.96
CA TRP A 91 -16.60 7.92 -3.95
C TRP A 91 -17.05 8.96 -5.00
N TYR A 92 -17.51 8.52 -6.19
CA TYR A 92 -18.01 9.44 -7.21
C TYR A 92 -19.34 10.11 -6.85
N TYR A 93 -20.07 9.58 -5.86
CA TYR A 93 -21.35 10.11 -5.40
C TYR A 93 -21.25 10.92 -4.10
N LEU A 94 -20.04 11.07 -3.52
CA LEU A 94 -19.73 11.96 -2.41
C LEU A 94 -19.14 13.28 -2.93
#